data_AF-A0A7S0XX86-F1
#
_entry.id   AF-A0A7S0XX86-F1
#
_cell.length_a   1.000
_cell.length_b   1.000
_cell.length_c   1.000
_cell.angle_alpha   90.00
_cell.angle_beta   90.00
_cell.angle_gamma   90.00
#
_symmetry.space_group_name_H-M   'P 1'
#
loop_
_entity.id
_entity.type
_entity.pdbx_description
1 polymer ?
#
loop_
_entity_poly.entity_id
_entity_poly.type
_entity_poly.pdbx_seq_one_letter_code
_entity_poly.pdbx_strand_id
1 'polypeptide(L)'
;DAEGNRVVSFAHAVNLTVRDAASGGEALSRSVLQRGGVASFDDVAVGPAGNYSFVFHSGGGVPPLSLNLTVYPGPAAALRVFVPPRAVAATPVRPAARVEAVDLGGNVVDHNWNATA
;
A
#
# COMPACT_ATOMS: atom_id res chain seq x y z
N ASP A 1 -13.55 2.88 26.54
CA ASP A 1 -12.95 3.42 27.78
C ASP A 1 -11.86 2.45 28.21
N ALA A 2 -11.28 2.59 29.40
CA ALA A 2 -10.23 1.69 29.88
C ALA A 2 -10.75 0.26 30.12
N GLU A 3 -12.07 0.11 30.19
CA GLU A 3 -12.82 -1.12 30.42
C GLU A 3 -13.26 -1.79 29.09
N GLY A 4 -12.90 -1.21 27.95
CA GLY A 4 -13.21 -1.76 26.62
C GLY A 4 -14.58 -1.39 26.06
N ASN A 5 -15.35 -0.52 26.73
CA ASN A 5 -16.65 -0.06 26.22
C ASN A 5 -16.49 0.98 25.11
N ARG A 6 -17.45 0.97 24.17
CA ARG A 6 -17.54 1.97 23.11
C ARG A 6 -17.98 3.32 23.68
N VAL A 7 -17.18 4.35 23.45
CA VAL A 7 -17.48 5.73 23.89
C VAL A 7 -18.25 6.46 22.79
N VAL A 8 -19.56 6.60 22.96
CA VAL A 8 -20.45 7.23 21.97
C VAL A 8 -20.43 8.76 21.99
N SER A 9 -19.97 9.37 23.10
CA SER A 9 -19.81 10.83 23.27
C SER A 9 -18.51 11.38 22.68
N PHE A 10 -17.66 10.51 22.12
CA PHE A 10 -16.38 10.90 21.56
C PHE A 10 -16.60 11.65 20.23
N ALA A 11 -16.50 12.98 20.28
CA ALA A 11 -16.84 13.87 19.16
C ALA A 11 -15.62 14.37 18.35
N HIS A 12 -14.44 13.79 18.58
CA HIS A 12 -13.23 14.19 17.85
C HIS A 12 -13.21 13.56 16.45
N ALA A 13 -12.71 14.28 15.46
CA ALA A 13 -12.42 13.69 14.16
C ALA A 13 -11.31 12.64 14.27
N VAL A 14 -11.40 11.59 13.44
CA VAL A 14 -10.32 10.62 13.22
C VAL A 14 -9.64 10.97 11.91
N ASN A 15 -8.34 11.19 11.97
CA ASN A 15 -7.48 11.41 10.81
C ASN A 15 -6.78 10.10 10.47
N LEU A 16 -6.96 9.63 9.24
CA LEU A 16 -6.18 8.57 8.63
C LEU A 16 -5.07 9.20 7.81
N THR A 17 -3.83 8.77 8.06
CA THR A 17 -2.68 9.01 7.20
C THR A 17 -2.20 7.67 6.66
N VAL A 18 -2.16 7.52 5.34
CA VAL A 18 -1.59 6.36 4.67
C VAL A 18 -0.19 6.73 4.17
N ARG A 19 0.79 5.91 4.51
CA ARG A 19 2.18 6.06 4.06
C ARG A 19 2.55 4.94 3.11
N ASP A 20 3.22 5.29 2.03
CA ASP A 20 3.79 4.33 1.10
C ASP A 20 5.24 4.04 1.50
N ALA A 21 5.55 2.75 1.75
CA ALA A 21 6.89 2.34 2.14
C ALA A 21 7.93 2.51 1.01
N ALA A 22 7.51 2.48 -0.26
CA ALA A 22 8.42 2.62 -1.40
C ALA A 22 8.90 4.06 -1.58
N SER A 23 7.99 5.03 -1.52
CA SER A 23 8.34 6.45 -1.58
C SER A 23 8.79 7.03 -0.23
N GLY A 24 8.43 6.38 0.88
CA GLY A 24 8.63 6.91 2.24
C GLY A 24 7.72 8.10 2.58
N GLY A 25 6.82 8.47 1.67
CA GLY A 25 5.95 9.63 1.76
C GLY A 25 4.53 9.32 2.23
N GLU A 26 3.77 10.38 2.49
CA GLU A 26 2.32 10.28 2.66
C GLU A 26 1.67 10.03 1.30
N ALA A 27 0.99 8.90 1.17
CA ALA A 27 0.24 8.53 -0.03
C ALA A 27 -1.17 9.17 -0.02
N LEU A 28 -1.79 9.28 1.16
CA LEU A 28 -3.14 9.80 1.33
C LEU A 28 -3.37 10.28 2.76
N SER A 29 -4.15 11.34 2.93
CA SER A 29 -4.75 11.71 4.23
C SER A 29 -6.24 11.95 4.10
N ARG A 30 -6.99 11.51 5.12
CA ARG A 30 -8.45 11.67 5.17
C ARG A 30 -8.92 11.87 6.60
N SER A 31 -9.87 12.78 6.80
CA SER A 31 -10.46 13.05 8.12
C SER A 31 -11.94 12.71 8.10
N VAL A 32 -12.39 11.96 9.11
CA VAL A 32 -13.79 11.55 9.25
C VAL A 32 -14.28 11.85 10.66
N LEU A 33 -15.47 12.46 10.74
CA LEU A 33 -16.20 12.59 12.00
C LEU A 33 -16.85 11.26 12.35
N GLN A 34 -16.60 10.80 13.56
CA GLN A 34 -17.15 9.54 14.06
C GLN A 34 -18.61 9.70 14.45
N ARG A 35 -19.43 8.69 14.13
CA ARG A 35 -20.84 8.63 14.53
C ARG A 35 -21.02 7.51 15.54
N GLY A 36 -21.37 7.90 16.78
CA GLY A 36 -21.44 7.00 17.92
C GLY A 36 -20.10 6.40 18.33
N GLY A 37 -18.96 7.00 17.97
CA GLY A 37 -17.63 6.41 18.25
C GLY A 37 -17.19 5.37 17.23
N VAL A 38 -17.70 5.42 16.00
CA VAL A 38 -17.16 4.69 14.84
C VAL A 38 -16.87 5.70 13.73
N ALA A 39 -15.64 5.69 13.22
CA ALA A 39 -15.24 6.41 12.02
C ALA A 39 -15.00 5.40 10.90
N SER A 40 -15.78 5.50 9.83
CA SER A 40 -15.67 4.62 8.65
C SER A 40 -14.94 5.34 7.52
N PHE A 41 -14.06 4.61 6.83
CA PHE A 41 -13.25 5.10 5.73
C PHE A 41 -13.52 4.24 4.48
N ASP A 42 -14.69 4.43 3.88
CA ASP A 42 -15.24 3.49 2.88
C ASP A 42 -14.59 3.63 1.47
N ASP A 43 -13.98 4.77 1.16
CA ASP A 43 -13.40 5.06 -0.17
C ASP A 43 -11.90 5.36 -0.10
N VAL A 44 -11.13 4.54 0.63
CA VAL A 44 -9.67 4.66 0.65
C VAL A 44 -9.07 3.76 -0.42
N ALA A 45 -8.71 4.37 -1.54
CA ALA A 45 -7.88 3.74 -2.56
C ALA A 45 -6.40 4.09 -2.32
N VAL A 46 -5.53 3.09 -2.41
CA VAL A 46 -4.08 3.24 -2.37
C VAL A 46 -3.49 2.98 -3.75
N GLY A 47 -2.23 3.36 -3.95
CA GLY A 47 -1.56 3.34 -5.25
C GLY A 47 -1.15 1.94 -5.74
N PRO A 48 -0.06 1.85 -6.54
CA PRO A 48 0.50 0.60 -7.05
C PRO A 48 0.72 -0.48 -5.97
N ALA A 49 0.93 -1.72 -6.43
CA ALA A 49 1.27 -2.82 -5.54
C ALA A 49 2.52 -2.47 -4.70
N GLY A 50 2.45 -2.77 -3.40
CA GLY A 50 3.44 -2.31 -2.43
C GLY A 50 2.95 -2.43 -1.00
N ASN A 51 3.77 -1.98 -0.06
CA ASN A 51 3.46 -2.02 1.36
C ASN A 51 3.07 -0.63 1.85
N TYR A 52 1.95 -0.54 2.57
CA TYR A 52 1.37 0.69 3.07
C TYR A 52 1.17 0.63 4.58
N SER A 53 1.33 1.76 5.26
CA SER A 53 1.02 1.91 6.68
C SER A 53 -0.10 2.91 6.88
N PHE A 54 -1.20 2.45 7.46
CA PHE A 54 -2.38 3.23 7.82
C PHE A 54 -2.24 3.66 9.27
N VAL A 55 -2.16 4.96 9.50
CA VAL A 55 -2.00 5.53 10.84
C VAL A 55 -3.24 6.35 11.16
N PHE A 56 -3.99 5.91 12.16
CA PHE A 56 -5.18 6.58 12.67
C PHE A 56 -4.81 7.42 13.88
N HIS A 57 -5.16 8.70 13.85
CA HIS A 57 -5.01 9.64 14.95
C HIS A 57 -6.35 10.28 15.28
N SER A 58 -6.65 10.45 16.56
CA SER A 58 -7.78 11.25 17.03
C SER A 58 -7.35 12.23 18.10
N GLY A 59 -8.18 13.26 18.33
CA GLY A 59 -8.01 14.16 19.47
C GLY A 59 -8.27 13.47 20.82
N GLY A 60 -8.18 14.22 21.91
CA GLY A 60 -8.62 13.75 23.23
C GLY A 60 -7.67 12.79 23.95
N GLY A 61 -6.39 12.75 23.58
CA GLY A 61 -5.36 11.95 24.27
C GLY A 61 -5.39 10.45 23.99
N VAL A 62 -6.14 10.02 22.96
CA VAL A 62 -6.14 8.64 22.50
C VAL A 62 -4.84 8.35 21.74
N PRO A 63 -4.09 7.30 22.09
CA PRO A 63 -2.89 6.91 21.35
C PRO A 63 -3.21 6.58 19.88
N PRO A 64 -2.29 6.87 18.94
CA PRO A 64 -2.50 6.49 17.55
C PRO A 64 -2.50 4.97 17.37
N LEU A 65 -3.27 4.53 16.39
CA LEU A 65 -3.34 3.15 15.95
C LEU A 65 -2.70 3.02 14.57
N SER A 66 -1.83 2.03 14.38
CA SER A 66 -1.21 1.75 13.09
C SER A 66 -1.56 0.35 12.60
N LEU A 67 -1.82 0.24 11.30
CA LEU A 67 -2.07 -1.01 10.58
C LEU A 67 -1.20 -1.07 9.33
N ASN A 68 -0.58 -2.22 9.05
CA ASN A 68 0.14 -2.42 7.79
C ASN A 68 -0.72 -3.19 6.81
N LEU A 69 -0.66 -2.80 5.54
CA LEU A 69 -1.39 -3.41 4.43
C LEU A 69 -0.42 -3.66 3.27
N THR A 70 -0.37 -4.91 2.82
CA THR A 70 0.32 -5.27 1.57
C THR A 70 -0.70 -5.31 0.44
N VAL A 71 -0.49 -4.47 -0.58
CA VAL A 71 -1.22 -4.51 -1.84
C VAL A 71 -0.42 -5.36 -2.82
N TYR A 72 -1.04 -6.42 -3.32
CA TYR A 72 -0.40 -7.33 -4.25
C TYR A 72 -0.68 -6.93 -5.71
N PRO A 73 0.26 -7.22 -6.63
CA PRO A 73 0.02 -7.05 -8.05
C PRO A 73 -1.10 -8.00 -8.51
N GLY A 74 -1.79 -7.60 -9.58
CA GLY A 74 -2.75 -8.46 -10.25
C GLY A 74 -2.08 -9.60 -11.04
N PRO A 75 -2.87 -10.44 -11.73
CA PRO A 75 -2.33 -11.46 -12.62
C PRO A 75 -1.41 -10.88 -13.69
N ALA A 76 -0.35 -11.60 -14.03
CA ALA A 76 0.57 -11.20 -15.10
C ALA A 76 -0.17 -11.07 -16.43
N ALA A 77 0.00 -9.91 -17.08
CA ALA A 77 -0.67 -9.56 -18.33
C ALA A 77 0.31 -9.24 -19.47
N ALA A 78 1.55 -8.86 -19.16
CA ALA A 78 2.58 -8.55 -20.14
C ALA A 78 3.99 -8.86 -19.64
N LEU A 79 4.95 -8.91 -20.58
CA LEU A 79 6.39 -8.98 -20.29
C LEU A 79 7.04 -7.64 -20.64
N ARG A 80 7.90 -7.13 -19.75
CA ARG A 80 8.68 -5.91 -19.97
C ARG A 80 10.17 -6.22 -19.92
N VAL A 81 10.93 -5.76 -20.91
CA VAL A 81 12.40 -5.76 -20.84
C VAL A 81 12.83 -4.60 -19.94
N PHE A 82 13.48 -4.90 -18.81
CA PHE A 82 13.98 -3.86 -17.89
C PHE A 82 15.51 -3.73 -17.90
N VAL A 83 16.22 -4.74 -18.40
CA VAL A 83 17.64 -4.61 -18.77
C VAL A 83 17.82 -5.00 -20.23
N PRO A 84 18.09 -4.03 -21.13
CA PRO A 84 18.34 -4.33 -22.53
C PRO A 84 19.72 -5.00 -22.70
N PRO A 85 19.85 -6.02 -23.56
CA PRO A 85 21.12 -6.64 -23.85
C PRO A 85 22.02 -5.74 -24.69
N ARG A 86 23.34 -5.90 -24.56
CA ARG A 86 24.35 -5.27 -25.43
C ARG A 86 25.44 -6.28 -25.80
N ALA A 87 25.95 -6.17 -27.02
CA ALA A 87 27.05 -7.00 -27.51
C ALA A 87 27.88 -6.26 -28.55
N VAL A 88 29.13 -6.69 -28.72
CA VAL A 88 29.99 -6.35 -29.85
C VAL A 88 30.08 -7.60 -30.73
N ALA A 89 30.34 -7.44 -32.03
CA ALA A 89 30.51 -8.58 -32.93
C ALA A 89 31.55 -9.58 -32.37
N ALA A 90 31.22 -10.87 -32.44
CA ALA A 90 32.04 -11.97 -31.93
C ALA A 90 32.35 -11.95 -30.41
N THR A 91 31.62 -11.18 -29.59
CA THR A 91 31.73 -11.22 -28.13
C THR A 91 30.42 -11.67 -27.46
N PRO A 92 30.48 -12.25 -26.24
CA PRO A 92 29.27 -12.63 -25.50
C PRO A 92 28.41 -11.42 -25.11
N VAL A 93 27.09 -11.60 -25.13
CA VAL A 93 26.12 -10.57 -24.69
C VAL A 93 26.29 -10.26 -23.20
N ARG A 94 26.62 -9.00 -22.89
CA ARG A 94 26.84 -8.49 -21.53
C ARG A 94 26.40 -7.02 -21.42
N PRO A 95 25.47 -6.67 -20.51
CA PRO A 95 24.71 -7.58 -19.65
C PRO A 95 23.72 -8.45 -20.46
N ALA A 96 23.31 -9.58 -19.90
CA ALA A 96 22.22 -10.39 -20.46
C ALA A 96 20.89 -9.61 -20.38
N ALA A 97 19.98 -9.90 -21.31
CA ALA A 97 18.63 -9.34 -21.26
C ALA A 97 17.92 -9.80 -19.99
N ARG A 98 17.19 -8.89 -19.34
CA ARG A 98 16.30 -9.23 -18.23
C ARG A 98 14.90 -8.75 -18.53
N VAL A 99 13.95 -9.67 -18.35
CA VAL A 99 12.52 -9.43 -18.50
C VAL A 99 11.84 -9.64 -17.15
N GLU A 100 10.77 -8.90 -16.93
CA GLU A 100 9.89 -9.06 -15.78
C GLU A 100 8.44 -9.20 -16.27
N ALA A 101 7.65 -9.95 -15.51
CA ALA A 101 6.21 -10.03 -15.72
C ALA A 101 5.53 -8.86 -15.02
N VAL A 102 4.61 -8.19 -15.72
CA VAL A 102 3.84 -7.07 -15.19
C VAL A 102 2.35 -7.32 -15.34
N ASP A 103 1.56 -6.81 -14.40
CA ASP A 103 0.10 -6.79 -14.50
C ASP A 103 -0.39 -5.66 -15.44
N LEU A 104 -1.71 -5.53 -15.62
CA LEU A 104 -2.32 -4.46 -16.43
C LEU A 104 -2.05 -3.05 -15.87
N GLY A 105 -1.75 -2.93 -14.57
CA GLY A 105 -1.39 -1.68 -13.91
C GLY A 105 0.11 -1.35 -14.00
N GLY A 106 0.93 -2.22 -14.60
CA GLY A 106 2.37 -2.07 -14.67
C GLY A 106 3.11 -2.46 -13.39
N ASN A 107 2.44 -3.10 -12.43
CA ASN A 107 3.07 -3.64 -11.23
C ASN A 107 3.86 -4.90 -11.59
N VAL A 108 5.06 -5.04 -11.04
CA VAL A 108 5.86 -6.26 -11.21
C VAL A 108 5.19 -7.39 -10.44
N VAL A 109 4.90 -8.49 -11.15
CA VAL A 109 4.34 -9.70 -10.54
C VAL A 109 5.49 -10.53 -10.01
N ASP A 110 5.81 -10.36 -8.73
CA ASP A 110 6.66 -11.32 -8.03
C ASP A 110 5.79 -12.48 -7.50
N HIS A 111 6.40 -13.66 -7.32
CA HIS A 111 5.66 -14.85 -6.90
C HIS A 111 5.20 -14.78 -5.43
N ASN A 112 5.31 -13.65 -4.73
CA ASN A 112 4.96 -13.54 -3.31
C ASN A 112 3.43 -13.44 -3.08
N TRP A 113 2.64 -13.74 -4.11
CA TRP A 113 1.21 -13.99 -4.01
C TRP A 113 0.95 -15.25 -3.16
N ASN A 114 0.81 -15.08 -1.85
CA ASN A 114 0.15 -16.08 -1.02
C ASN A 114 -1.34 -15.72 -0.92
N ALA A 115 -2.12 -16.00 -1.97
CA ALA A 115 -3.57 -16.05 -1.81
C ALA A 115 -3.95 -17.30 -1.03
N THR A 116 -3.86 -17.21 0.28
CA THR A 116 -4.76 -17.92 1.16
C THR A 116 -5.71 -16.88 1.73
N ALA A 117 -6.82 -16.68 1.00
CA ALA A 117 -8.06 -16.19 1.59
C ALA A 117 -8.75 -17.36 2.31
#